data_AF-A0A969TYP4-F1
#
_entry.id   AF-A0A969TYP4-F1
#
_cell.length_a   1.000
_cell.length_b   1.000
_cell.length_c   1.000
_cell.angle_alpha   90.00
_cell.angle_beta   90.00
_cell.angle_gamma   90.00
#
_symmetry.space_group_name_H-M   'P 1'
#
loop_
_entity.id
_entity.type
_entity.pdbx_description
1 polymer ?
#
loop_
_entity_poly.entity_id
_entity_poly.type
_entity_poly.pdbx_seq_one_letter_code
_entity_poly.pdbx_strand_id
1 'polypeptide(L)'
;MKLTLAIASVLLLIGSVSGVTVAQNEPTSQRPASKQNPIPPGRGNPSDTDRAGTRSACGKTSLPLTPVLPSTDKGFSGYTLTGYPTFWFYMPDTTQTANSGRFSIEDEQGQSVWNVDFQMPNQPGFVKFALPPTEAPLDKNRLYRWHIVVFCNSQETSPSGMVFQTGVVRRIDNPVPETQN
;
A
#
# COMPACT_ATOMS: atom_id res chain seq x y z
N MET A 1 2.59 22.02 -71.08
CA MET A 1 1.57 23.06 -71.37
C MET A 1 0.32 22.66 -70.60
N LYS A 2 -0.24 23.39 -69.63
CA LYS A 2 -0.21 24.83 -69.29
C LYS A 2 -0.23 25.00 -67.76
N LEU A 3 0.31 26.13 -67.34
CA LEU A 3 0.37 26.71 -65.99
C LEU A 3 -0.81 27.68 -65.81
N THR A 4 -1.52 27.68 -64.68
CA THR A 4 -2.30 28.83 -64.12
C THR A 4 -2.72 28.47 -62.69
N LEU A 5 -2.08 29.02 -61.63
CA LEU A 5 -2.32 30.29 -60.92
C LEU A 5 -3.70 30.44 -60.21
N ALA A 6 -3.60 30.41 -58.87
CA ALA A 6 -4.27 31.20 -57.82
C ALA A 6 -5.77 31.55 -57.91
N ILE A 7 -6.49 31.41 -56.77
CA ILE A 7 -6.95 32.54 -55.93
C ILE A 7 -7.63 32.01 -54.66
N ALA A 8 -7.33 32.69 -53.57
CA ALA A 8 -7.80 32.51 -52.21
C ALA A 8 -9.31 32.76 -52.03
N SER A 9 -9.91 32.16 -51.01
CA SER A 9 -10.98 32.77 -50.19
C SER A 9 -11.23 31.91 -48.95
N VAL A 10 -10.60 32.29 -47.84
CA VAL A 10 -10.91 31.78 -46.50
C VAL A 10 -12.15 32.51 -46.00
N LEU A 11 -13.28 31.82 -45.91
CA LEU A 11 -14.49 32.32 -45.29
C LEU A 11 -14.49 31.93 -43.81
N LEU A 12 -13.97 32.83 -42.96
CA LEU A 12 -14.16 32.79 -41.51
C LEU A 12 -15.57 33.28 -41.19
N LEU A 13 -16.49 32.35 -40.93
CA LEU A 13 -17.80 32.67 -40.39
C LEU A 13 -17.66 32.99 -38.90
N ILE A 14 -17.63 34.29 -38.61
CA ILE A 14 -17.67 34.84 -37.25
C ILE A 14 -19.14 34.78 -36.80
N GLY A 15 -19.48 33.79 -35.97
CA GLY A 15 -20.78 33.75 -35.31
C GLY A 15 -20.81 34.75 -34.16
N SER A 16 -21.59 35.83 -34.30
CA SER A 16 -21.89 36.75 -33.22
C SER A 16 -22.93 36.12 -32.28
N VAL A 17 -22.51 35.66 -31.11
CA VAL A 17 -23.44 35.27 -30.04
C VAL A 17 -23.94 36.55 -29.40
N SER A 18 -25.23 36.85 -29.56
CA SER A 18 -25.90 37.92 -28.83
C SER A 18 -25.79 37.65 -27.33
N GLY A 19 -25.16 38.57 -26.61
CA GLY A 19 -25.07 38.51 -25.15
C GLY A 19 -26.46 38.62 -24.52
N VAL A 20 -26.88 37.57 -23.83
CA VAL A 20 -28.03 37.62 -22.92
C VAL A 20 -27.52 38.20 -21.60
N THR A 21 -27.96 39.42 -21.26
CA THR A 21 -27.75 39.99 -19.93
C THR A 21 -28.74 39.36 -18.95
N VAL A 22 -28.28 38.37 -18.19
CA VAL A 22 -29.03 37.88 -17.03
C VAL A 22 -28.79 38.85 -15.88
N ALA A 23 -29.83 39.61 -15.51
CA ALA A 23 -29.85 40.35 -14.25
C ALA A 23 -29.84 39.35 -13.09
N GLN A 24 -28.74 39.28 -12.34
CA GLN A 24 -28.70 38.52 -11.09
C GLN A 24 -29.39 39.33 -9.99
N ASN A 25 -30.64 38.98 -9.72
CA ASN A 25 -31.26 39.29 -8.44
C ASN A 25 -30.54 38.42 -7.39
N GLU A 26 -29.78 39.01 -6.46
CA GLU A 26 -29.25 38.27 -5.31
C GLU A 26 -30.44 37.72 -4.51
N PRO A 27 -30.61 36.40 -4.39
CA PRO A 27 -31.39 35.87 -3.29
C PRO A 27 -30.49 35.98 -2.06
N THR A 28 -30.92 36.73 -1.05
CA THR A 28 -30.30 36.74 0.27
C THR A 28 -30.37 35.32 0.85
N SER A 29 -29.39 34.49 0.51
CA SER A 29 -29.21 33.16 1.06
C SER A 29 -28.66 33.35 2.47
N GLN A 30 -29.57 33.53 3.43
CA GLN A 30 -29.26 33.43 4.85
C GLN A 30 -28.76 32.03 5.14
N ARG A 31 -27.43 31.84 5.05
CA ARG A 31 -26.75 30.65 5.55
C ARG A 31 -26.97 30.64 7.07
N PRO A 32 -27.65 29.65 7.65
CA PRO A 32 -27.68 29.53 9.10
C PRO A 32 -26.24 29.45 9.58
N ALA A 33 -25.92 30.26 10.60
CA ALA A 33 -24.58 30.36 11.16
C ALA A 33 -24.03 28.96 11.41
N SER A 34 -22.98 28.61 10.66
CA SER A 34 -22.19 27.42 10.90
C SER A 34 -21.72 27.51 12.35
N LYS A 35 -22.20 26.64 13.23
CA LYS A 35 -21.58 26.45 14.54
C LYS A 35 -20.13 26.09 14.26
N GLN A 36 -19.22 27.05 14.43
CA GLN A 36 -17.80 26.79 14.34
C GLN A 36 -17.49 25.84 15.49
N ASN A 37 -17.19 24.58 15.15
CA ASN A 37 -16.53 23.69 16.10
C ASN A 37 -15.28 24.41 16.60
N PRO A 38 -14.99 24.42 17.91
CA PRO A 38 -13.79 25.05 18.42
C PRO A 38 -12.58 24.50 17.67
N ILE A 39 -11.77 25.41 17.12
CA ILE A 39 -10.45 25.06 16.59
C ILE A 39 -9.69 24.43 17.76
N PRO A 40 -9.30 23.14 17.68
CA PRO A 40 -8.51 22.53 18.73
C PRO A 40 -7.23 23.36 18.90
N PRO A 41 -6.78 23.63 20.13
CA PRO A 41 -5.53 24.35 20.32
C PRO A 41 -4.45 23.64 19.52
N GLY A 42 -3.67 24.41 18.76
CA GLY A 42 -2.64 23.93 17.84
C GLY A 42 -1.65 23.04 18.57
N ARG A 43 -1.92 21.74 18.61
CA ARG A 43 -0.92 20.74 18.94
C ARG A 43 -0.08 20.63 17.69
N GLY A 44 1.21 20.98 17.80
CA GLY A 44 2.18 20.61 16.79
C GLY A 44 2.02 19.13 16.44
N ASN A 45 2.37 18.77 15.20
CA ASN A 45 2.33 17.38 14.77
C ASN A 45 2.94 16.49 15.86
N PRO A 46 2.25 15.41 16.28
CA PRO A 46 2.83 14.47 17.23
C PRO A 46 4.20 14.03 16.73
N SER A 47 5.23 14.22 17.56
CA SER A 47 6.58 13.69 17.28
C SER A 47 6.58 12.16 17.23
N ASP A 48 5.56 11.54 17.81
CA ASP A 48 5.26 10.12 17.73
C ASP A 48 3.92 9.92 17.06
N THR A 49 3.95 9.58 15.77
CA THR A 49 2.90 8.73 15.21
C THR A 49 3.21 7.31 15.67
N ASP A 50 2.78 6.95 16.87
CA ASP A 50 2.55 5.54 17.17
C ASP A 50 1.66 5.02 16.05
N ARG A 51 2.20 4.07 15.28
CA ARG A 51 1.56 3.51 14.09
C ARG A 51 0.11 3.19 14.45
N ALA A 52 -0.83 3.70 13.67
CA ALA A 52 -2.25 3.35 13.80
C ALA A 52 -2.35 1.83 13.97
N GLY A 53 -2.84 1.39 15.12
CA GLY A 53 -2.65 0.02 15.61
C GLY A 53 -2.91 -1.02 14.53
N THR A 54 -1.90 -1.85 14.25
CA THR A 54 -2.08 -3.04 13.42
C THR A 54 -3.21 -3.85 14.01
N ARG A 55 -4.29 -4.04 13.24
CA ARG A 55 -5.38 -4.92 13.65
C ARG A 55 -4.84 -6.33 13.72
N SER A 56 -4.95 -6.94 14.89
CA SER A 56 -4.14 -8.09 15.29
C SER A 56 -4.53 -9.40 14.60
N ALA A 57 -5.80 -9.57 14.22
CA ALA A 57 -6.30 -10.74 13.49
C ALA A 57 -7.75 -10.52 12.97
N CYS A 58 -8.24 -11.46 12.16
CA CYS A 58 -9.64 -11.50 11.73
C CYS A 58 -10.60 -11.99 12.83
N GLY A 59 -10.09 -12.37 14.00
CA GLY A 59 -10.86 -12.77 15.18
C GLY A 59 -10.15 -12.44 16.49
N LYS A 60 -10.72 -12.86 17.62
CA LYS A 60 -10.06 -12.72 18.93
C LYS A 60 -8.89 -13.72 19.01
N THR A 61 -7.67 -13.20 19.12
CA THR A 61 -6.46 -14.00 19.33
C THR A 61 -5.58 -13.37 20.41
N SER A 62 -4.83 -14.20 21.13
CA SER A 62 -3.77 -13.76 22.04
C SER A 62 -2.45 -13.45 21.30
N LEU A 63 -2.23 -14.06 20.15
CA LEU A 63 -1.03 -13.87 19.32
C LEU A 63 -1.45 -13.40 17.91
N PRO A 64 -1.13 -12.17 17.50
CA PRO A 64 -1.49 -11.64 16.19
C PRO A 64 -0.71 -12.28 15.04
N LEU A 65 -1.11 -11.99 13.81
CA LEU A 65 -0.31 -12.26 12.61
C LEU A 65 1.09 -11.66 12.79
N THR A 66 2.10 -12.53 12.91
CA THR A 66 3.44 -12.12 13.36
C THR A 66 4.52 -12.62 12.41
N PRO A 67 5.29 -11.73 11.77
CA PRO A 67 6.49 -12.09 11.02
C PRO A 67 7.57 -12.65 11.94
N VAL A 68 8.20 -13.74 11.55
CA VAL A 68 9.32 -14.34 12.27
C VAL A 68 10.62 -13.68 11.81
N LEU A 69 10.73 -12.39 12.10
CA LEU A 69 11.84 -11.51 11.76
C LEU A 69 12.08 -10.53 12.91
N PRO A 70 13.31 -9.99 13.07
CA PRO A 70 13.56 -8.93 14.03
C PRO A 70 12.63 -7.73 13.78
N SER A 71 11.96 -7.29 14.84
CA SER A 71 11.23 -6.02 14.85
C SER A 71 12.11 -4.96 15.47
N THR A 72 12.28 -3.85 14.77
CA THR A 72 12.96 -2.65 15.25
C THR A 72 11.95 -1.51 15.38
N ASP A 73 12.35 -0.36 15.91
CA ASP A 73 11.51 0.85 15.92
C ASP A 73 11.03 1.22 14.50
N LYS A 74 11.84 0.89 13.49
CA LYS A 74 11.55 1.10 12.06
C LYS A 74 10.65 0.03 11.44
N GLY A 75 10.19 -0.95 12.22
CA GLY A 75 9.38 -2.08 11.78
C GLY A 75 10.21 -3.35 11.55
N PHE A 76 9.60 -4.33 10.89
CA PHE A 76 10.26 -5.60 10.58
C PHE A 76 11.31 -5.42 9.48
N SER A 77 12.54 -5.82 9.78
CA SER A 77 13.68 -5.68 8.86
C SER A 77 14.59 -6.90 8.97
N GLY A 78 15.11 -7.37 7.84
CA GLY A 78 16.01 -8.50 7.79
C GLY A 78 16.99 -8.46 6.61
N TYR A 79 18.06 -9.24 6.75
CA TYR A 79 19.03 -9.48 5.69
C TYR A 79 18.92 -10.93 5.19
N THR A 80 19.23 -11.14 3.92
CA THR A 80 19.39 -12.48 3.34
C THR A 80 20.67 -12.57 2.52
N LEU A 81 21.29 -13.74 2.50
CA LEU A 81 22.44 -14.03 1.62
C LEU A 81 21.99 -14.60 0.27
N THR A 82 20.77 -15.15 0.22
CA THR A 82 20.24 -15.87 -0.94
C THR A 82 19.46 -14.93 -1.84
N GLY A 83 19.44 -15.22 -3.15
CA GLY A 83 18.52 -14.55 -4.08
C GLY A 83 17.05 -15.00 -3.92
N TYR A 84 16.81 -16.11 -3.22
CA TYR A 84 15.51 -16.76 -3.08
C TYR A 84 15.16 -16.96 -1.59
N PRO A 85 14.91 -15.86 -0.85
CA PRO A 85 14.65 -15.97 0.58
C PRO A 85 13.34 -16.71 0.89
N THR A 86 13.27 -17.25 2.11
CA THR A 86 12.03 -17.78 2.69
C THR A 86 11.61 -16.88 3.86
N PHE A 87 10.36 -16.45 3.83
CA PHE A 87 9.72 -15.66 4.87
C PHE A 87 8.84 -16.57 5.72
N TRP A 88 8.85 -16.34 7.02
CA TRP A 88 8.10 -17.14 7.99
C TRP A 88 7.15 -16.24 8.77
N PHE A 89 5.94 -16.71 9.00
CA PHE A 89 4.90 -15.98 9.72
C PHE A 89 4.16 -16.92 10.66
N TYR A 90 3.85 -16.47 11.86
CA TYR A 90 2.80 -17.08 12.67
C TYR A 90 1.45 -16.56 12.17
N MET A 91 0.57 -17.49 11.79
CA MET A 91 -0.78 -17.25 11.28
C MET A 91 -1.81 -17.64 12.35
N PRO A 92 -2.51 -16.67 12.98
CA PRO A 92 -3.57 -16.98 13.94
C PRO A 92 -4.90 -17.34 13.27
N ASP A 93 -5.13 -16.84 12.06
CA ASP A 93 -6.40 -16.94 11.36
C ASP A 93 -6.53 -18.27 10.64
N THR A 94 -7.77 -18.75 10.54
CA THR A 94 -8.11 -20.04 9.92
C THR A 94 -9.19 -19.85 8.85
N THR A 95 -9.55 -20.94 8.16
CA THR A 95 -10.68 -20.98 7.22
C THR A 95 -12.01 -20.51 7.82
N GLN A 96 -12.17 -20.51 9.15
CA GLN A 96 -13.37 -20.01 9.82
C GLN A 96 -13.38 -18.48 9.98
N THR A 97 -12.21 -17.85 10.14
CA THR A 97 -12.10 -16.40 10.42
C THR A 97 -11.71 -15.59 9.19
N ALA A 98 -11.11 -16.23 8.18
CA ALA A 98 -10.63 -15.60 6.96
C ALA A 98 -10.81 -16.50 5.73
N ASN A 99 -10.93 -15.86 4.56
CA ASN A 99 -11.18 -16.53 3.29
C ASN A 99 -9.87 -16.95 2.62
N SER A 100 -8.92 -16.03 2.56
CA SER A 100 -7.66 -16.17 1.84
C SER A 100 -6.67 -15.11 2.30
N GLY A 101 -5.46 -15.17 1.77
CA GLY A 101 -4.51 -14.08 1.88
C GLY A 101 -3.60 -13.98 0.67
N ARG A 102 -2.76 -12.95 0.68
CA ARG A 102 -1.74 -12.70 -0.33
C ARG A 102 -0.41 -12.41 0.34
N PHE A 103 0.65 -13.01 -0.17
CA PHE A 103 2.02 -12.61 0.11
C PHE A 103 2.60 -11.93 -1.13
N SER A 104 3.30 -10.81 -0.97
CA SER A 104 3.98 -10.13 -2.07
C SER A 104 5.34 -9.58 -1.67
N ILE A 105 6.19 -9.41 -2.67
CA ILE A 105 7.48 -8.74 -2.63
C ILE A 105 7.47 -7.67 -3.72
N GLU A 106 7.86 -6.46 -3.35
CA GLU A 106 7.98 -5.31 -4.23
C GLU A 106 9.39 -4.74 -4.15
N ASP A 107 9.86 -4.14 -5.25
CA ASP A 107 11.13 -3.42 -5.28
C ASP A 107 11.00 -2.00 -4.66
N GLU A 108 12.10 -1.25 -4.68
CA GLU A 108 12.15 0.12 -4.13
C GLU A 108 11.24 1.10 -4.87
N GLN A 109 10.86 0.79 -6.12
CA GLN A 109 9.94 1.57 -6.94
C GLN A 109 8.47 1.12 -6.76
N GLY A 110 8.20 0.15 -5.89
CA GLY A 110 6.87 -0.42 -5.67
C GLY A 110 6.40 -1.32 -6.82
N GLN A 111 7.31 -1.79 -7.68
CA GLN A 111 6.97 -2.78 -8.71
C GLN A 111 6.94 -4.17 -8.10
N SER A 112 5.92 -4.95 -8.45
CA SER A 112 5.80 -6.34 -8.00
C SER A 112 6.95 -7.17 -8.54
N VAL A 113 7.72 -7.77 -7.62
CA VAL A 113 8.74 -8.78 -7.93
C VAL A 113 8.10 -10.15 -7.95
N TRP A 114 7.24 -10.44 -6.97
CA TRP A 114 6.53 -11.70 -6.87
C TRP A 114 5.33 -11.54 -5.94
N ASN A 115 4.23 -12.23 -6.25
CA ASN A 115 3.11 -12.36 -5.33
C ASN A 115 2.43 -13.73 -5.47
N VAL A 116 1.82 -14.18 -4.40
CA VAL A 116 1.09 -15.44 -4.36
C VAL A 116 -0.14 -15.31 -3.47
N ASP A 117 -1.27 -15.79 -3.98
CA ASP A 117 -2.50 -15.97 -3.20
C ASP A 117 -2.47 -17.32 -2.49
N PHE A 118 -2.93 -17.36 -1.25
CA PHE A 118 -2.96 -18.57 -0.45
C PHE A 118 -4.32 -18.77 0.23
N GLN A 119 -4.66 -20.04 0.43
CA GLN A 119 -5.82 -20.45 1.22
C GLN A 119 -5.45 -20.51 2.69
N MET A 120 -6.42 -20.21 3.56
CA MET A 120 -6.18 -20.19 5.00
C MET A 120 -5.94 -21.61 5.53
N PRO A 121 -5.06 -21.78 6.54
CA PRO A 121 -4.89 -23.06 7.19
C PRO A 121 -6.13 -23.43 8.03
N ASN A 122 -6.31 -24.72 8.29
CA ASN A 122 -7.39 -25.19 9.17
C ASN A 122 -7.13 -24.92 10.65
N GLN A 123 -5.87 -24.66 11.02
CA GLN A 123 -5.43 -24.43 12.39
C GLN A 123 -4.39 -23.31 12.43
N PRO A 124 -4.31 -22.55 13.54
CA PRO A 124 -3.25 -21.55 13.74
C PRO A 124 -1.86 -22.19 13.73
N GLY A 125 -0.87 -21.52 13.16
CA GLY A 125 0.49 -22.05 13.11
C GLY A 125 1.45 -21.27 12.22
N PHE A 126 2.66 -21.81 12.07
CA PHE A 126 3.68 -21.21 11.22
C PHE A 126 3.46 -21.54 9.75
N VAL A 127 3.50 -20.52 8.91
CA VAL A 127 3.46 -20.63 7.46
C VAL A 127 4.74 -20.05 6.87
N LYS A 128 5.13 -20.53 5.68
CA LYS A 128 6.30 -20.05 4.97
C LYS A 128 5.98 -19.68 3.53
N PHE A 129 6.65 -18.65 3.04
CA PHE A 129 6.61 -18.24 1.64
C PHE A 129 8.04 -18.16 1.13
N ALA A 130 8.39 -19.01 0.17
CA ALA A 130 9.71 -19.02 -0.44
C ALA A 130 9.60 -18.40 -1.83
N LEU A 131 10.41 -17.39 -2.13
CA LEU A 131 10.51 -16.83 -3.49
C LEU A 131 10.99 -17.96 -4.41
N PRO A 132 10.19 -18.42 -5.38
CA PRO A 132 10.53 -19.60 -6.15
C PRO A 132 11.66 -19.29 -7.15
N PRO A 133 12.47 -20.30 -7.53
CA PRO A 133 13.57 -20.14 -8.47
C PRO A 133 13.13 -19.86 -9.92
N THR A 134 11.81 -19.89 -10.18
CA THR A 134 11.21 -19.50 -11.46
C THR A 134 11.11 -17.99 -11.64
N GLU A 135 11.16 -17.23 -10.54
CA GLU A 135 11.14 -15.76 -10.55
C GLU A 135 12.56 -15.20 -10.57
N ALA A 136 12.67 -13.90 -10.86
CA ALA A 136 13.96 -13.22 -10.76
C ALA A 136 14.48 -13.25 -9.30
N PRO A 137 15.77 -13.58 -9.06
CA PRO A 137 16.34 -13.52 -7.73
C PRO A 137 16.39 -12.08 -7.23
N LEU A 138 16.33 -11.89 -5.91
CA LEU A 138 16.60 -10.58 -5.31
C LEU A 138 18.04 -10.15 -5.63
N ASP A 139 18.20 -8.92 -6.09
CA ASP A 139 19.51 -8.34 -6.37
C ASP A 139 20.25 -8.04 -5.07
N LYS A 140 21.57 -8.18 -5.13
CA LYS A 140 22.45 -7.80 -4.02
C LYS A 140 22.37 -6.30 -3.78
N ASN A 141 22.46 -5.91 -2.51
CA ASN A 141 22.48 -4.54 -2.05
C ASN A 141 21.24 -3.70 -2.42
N ARG A 142 20.14 -4.34 -2.79
CA ARG A 142 18.84 -3.71 -3.01
C ARG A 142 17.88 -4.00 -1.86
N LEU A 143 17.06 -3.01 -1.53
CA LEU A 143 15.98 -3.14 -0.56
C LEU A 143 14.71 -3.62 -1.27
N TYR A 144 14.04 -4.58 -0.66
CA TYR A 144 12.73 -5.04 -1.11
C TYR A 144 11.74 -4.91 0.03
N ARG A 145 10.50 -4.58 -0.31
CA ARG A 145 9.40 -4.54 0.66
C ARG A 145 8.58 -5.80 0.50
N TRP A 146 8.27 -6.46 1.60
CA TRP A 146 7.33 -7.56 1.60
C TRP A 146 6.03 -7.16 2.31
N HIS A 147 4.95 -7.79 1.87
CA HIS A 147 3.63 -7.64 2.45
C HIS A 147 3.00 -9.02 2.64
N ILE A 148 2.31 -9.19 3.75
CA ILE A 148 1.36 -10.28 3.93
C ILE A 148 0.03 -9.68 4.33
N VAL A 149 -1.03 -10.06 3.61
CA VAL A 149 -2.40 -9.60 3.86
C VAL A 149 -3.29 -10.83 4.01
N VAL A 150 -4.19 -10.80 4.98
CA VAL A 150 -5.23 -11.81 5.20
C VAL A 150 -6.58 -11.13 5.08
N PHE A 151 -7.47 -11.70 4.28
CA PHE A 151 -8.80 -11.18 4.00
C PHE A 151 -9.84 -11.86 4.91
N CYS A 152 -10.41 -11.09 5.82
CA CYS A 152 -11.32 -11.55 6.86
C CYS A 152 -12.72 -11.84 6.32
N ASN A 153 -13.42 -12.80 6.96
CA ASN A 153 -14.79 -13.16 6.58
C ASN A 153 -15.81 -12.07 6.96
N SER A 154 -15.54 -11.32 8.03
CA SER A 154 -16.38 -10.23 8.52
C SER A 154 -15.57 -8.95 8.75
N GLN A 155 -16.19 -7.82 8.42
CA GLN A 155 -15.67 -6.47 8.66
C GLN A 155 -15.85 -6.05 10.14
N GLU A 156 -16.67 -6.75 10.93
CA GLU A 156 -16.91 -6.38 12.32
C GLU A 156 -15.69 -6.63 13.20
N THR A 157 -14.93 -7.70 12.93
CA THR A 157 -13.73 -8.07 13.68
C THR A 157 -12.50 -7.30 13.24
N SER A 158 -12.42 -6.99 11.95
CA SER A 158 -11.47 -6.02 11.39
C SER A 158 -12.25 -5.00 10.56
N PRO A 159 -12.40 -3.74 11.00
CA PRO A 159 -13.15 -2.71 10.27
C PRO A 159 -12.62 -2.34 8.87
N SER A 160 -11.58 -3.01 8.38
CA SER A 160 -10.96 -2.87 7.06
C SER A 160 -11.16 -4.14 6.23
N GLY A 161 -11.67 -5.22 6.82
CA GLY A 161 -11.88 -6.52 6.20
C GLY A 161 -10.59 -7.27 5.94
N MET A 162 -9.47 -6.73 6.44
CA MET A 162 -8.16 -7.30 6.26
C MET A 162 -7.27 -6.99 7.45
N VAL A 163 -6.34 -7.91 7.70
CA VAL A 163 -5.19 -7.70 8.58
C VAL A 163 -3.93 -7.91 7.76
N PHE A 164 -2.88 -7.14 8.05
CA PHE A 164 -1.67 -7.18 7.25
C PHE A 164 -0.44 -6.87 8.07
N GLN A 165 0.70 -7.35 7.59
CA GLN A 165 2.02 -6.97 8.07
C GLN A 165 2.89 -6.60 6.88
N THR A 166 3.88 -5.74 7.14
CA THR A 166 4.88 -5.35 6.16
C THR A 166 6.24 -5.28 6.81
N GLY A 167 7.27 -5.45 6.01
CA GLY A 167 8.63 -5.21 6.41
C GLY A 167 9.53 -5.09 5.19
N VAL A 168 10.82 -5.07 5.47
CA VAL A 168 11.84 -4.95 4.44
C VAL A 168 12.82 -6.12 4.53
N VAL A 169 13.35 -6.50 3.37
CA VAL A 169 14.45 -7.43 3.25
C VAL A 169 15.51 -6.83 2.33
N ARG A 170 16.78 -6.96 2.70
CA ARG A 170 17.89 -6.60 1.83
C ARG A 170 18.78 -7.81 1.62
N ARG A 171 19.09 -8.13 0.36
CA ARG A 171 20.11 -9.13 0.08
C ARG A 171 21.48 -8.51 0.26
N ILE A 172 22.34 -9.12 1.06
CA ILE A 172 23.71 -8.68 1.29
C ILE A 172 24.69 -9.73 0.77
N ASP A 173 25.92 -9.29 0.52
CA ASP A 173 27.04 -10.20 0.37
C ASP A 173 27.36 -10.86 1.72
N ASN A 174 27.97 -12.04 1.67
CA ASN A 174 28.43 -12.70 2.89
C ASN A 174 29.41 -11.77 3.61
N PRO A 175 29.07 -11.25 4.81
CA PRO A 175 29.98 -10.35 5.51
C PRO A 175 31.25 -11.13 5.86
N VAL A 176 32.40 -10.61 5.44
CA VAL A 176 33.70 -11.13 5.90
C VAL A 176 33.76 -10.83 7.40
N PRO A 177 34.01 -11.82 8.27
CA PRO A 177 34.17 -11.57 9.70
C PRO A 177 35.27 -10.52 9.89
N GLU A 178 34.97 -9.42 10.58
CA GLU A 178 36.01 -8.47 10.96
C GLU A 178 36.98 -9.19 11.91
N THR A 179 38.21 -9.40 11.45
CA THR A 179 39.31 -9.83 12.31
C THR A 179 39.58 -8.72 13.31
N GLN A 180 39.14 -8.91 14.55
CA GLN A 180 39.53 -8.07 15.68
C GLN A 180 41.05 -8.21 15.83
N ASN A 181 41.78 -7.11 15.59
CA ASN A 181 43.23 -7.02 15.72
C ASN A 181 43.58 -6.21 16.97
#